data_AF-A0AAD2FI18-F1
#
_entry.id   AF-A0AAD2FI18-F1
#
_cell.length_a   1.000
_cell.length_b   1.000
_cell.length_c   1.000
_cell.angle_alpha   90.00
_cell.angle_beta   90.00
_cell.angle_gamma   90.00
#
_symmetry.space_group_name_H-M   'P 1'
#
loop_
_entity.id
_entity.type
_entity.pdbx_description
1 polymer ?
#
loop_
_entity_poly.entity_id
_entity_poly.type
_entity_poly.pdbx_seq_one_letter_code
_entity_poly.pdbx_strand_id
1 'polypeptide(L)'
;MVPAELLTAETKTRAAHNPKRPSITFAETVHVYSTTALHDYTDEEYRACWYSSEEYNKIEKEMLGQFKQLQDGCPFDAISCSRGLEQYLTVNASLKQSNKSKAQQIVLDEQDRQLEVEKNDENAISKAYQDVSSSCHLLWAAVLGHRDQQDAAQAYNDGDEDEILVAESSNSTLDKSLDGPEPLIPLLKVVVGVESPHGSRVALVSSQMLPLNMKYPFIGRRK
;
A
#
# COMPACT_ATOMS: atom_id res chain seq x y z
N MET A 1 -76.06 -18.01 -12.49
CA MET A 1 -75.20 -19.00 -11.80
C MET A 1 -73.94 -19.21 -12.64
N VAL A 2 -72.84 -18.55 -12.26
CA VAL A 2 -71.45 -18.91 -12.59
C VAL A 2 -70.64 -18.45 -11.37
N PRO A 3 -69.89 -19.32 -10.68
CA PRO A 3 -69.14 -18.91 -9.50
C PRO A 3 -67.82 -18.24 -9.90
N ALA A 4 -67.49 -17.16 -9.19
CA ALA A 4 -66.22 -16.46 -9.29
C ALA A 4 -65.12 -17.30 -8.67
N GLU A 5 -64.20 -17.81 -9.50
CA GLU A 5 -62.96 -18.42 -9.04
C GLU A 5 -62.02 -17.34 -8.50
N LEU A 6 -61.82 -17.39 -7.19
CA LEU A 6 -60.93 -16.54 -6.43
C LEU A 6 -59.50 -17.08 -6.58
N LEU A 7 -58.66 -16.43 -7.39
CA LEU A 7 -57.23 -16.69 -7.50
C LEU A 7 -56.52 -16.35 -6.17
N THR A 8 -56.23 -17.36 -5.36
CA THR A 8 -55.34 -17.23 -4.20
C THR A 8 -53.89 -17.29 -4.67
N ALA A 9 -53.28 -16.12 -4.86
CA ALA A 9 -51.85 -16.00 -5.05
C ALA A 9 -51.14 -16.27 -3.70
N GLU A 10 -50.53 -17.44 -3.55
CA GLU A 10 -49.67 -17.74 -2.42
C GLU A 10 -48.39 -16.91 -2.51
N THR A 11 -48.36 -15.79 -1.79
CA THR A 11 -47.13 -15.01 -1.58
C THR A 11 -46.25 -15.77 -0.58
N LYS A 12 -45.29 -16.52 -1.11
CA LYS A 12 -44.20 -17.15 -0.36
C LYS A 12 -43.36 -16.07 0.32
N THR A 13 -43.74 -15.70 1.54
CA THR A 13 -42.99 -14.81 2.42
C THR A 13 -41.61 -15.43 2.69
N ARG A 14 -40.57 -14.90 2.05
CA ARG A 14 -39.18 -15.23 2.39
C ARG A 14 -38.96 -14.79 3.83
N ALA A 15 -38.71 -15.75 4.71
CA ALA A 15 -38.34 -15.48 6.10
C ALA A 15 -37.19 -14.47 6.13
N ALA A 16 -37.36 -13.39 6.88
CA ALA A 16 -36.36 -12.34 7.03
C ALA A 16 -35.08 -12.97 7.61
N HIS A 17 -34.03 -13.05 6.79
CA HIS A 17 -32.70 -13.35 7.26
C HIS A 17 -32.27 -12.19 8.15
N ASN A 18 -32.42 -12.35 9.47
CA ASN A 18 -31.85 -11.42 10.43
C ASN A 18 -30.33 -11.65 10.40
N PRO A 19 -29.51 -10.72 9.86
CA PRO A 19 -28.07 -10.91 9.90
C PRO A 19 -27.68 -10.94 11.37
N LYS A 20 -27.22 -12.11 11.85
CA LYS A 20 -26.66 -12.22 13.20
C LYS A 20 -25.54 -11.18 13.27
N ARG A 21 -25.67 -10.21 14.17
CA ARG A 21 -24.62 -9.21 14.40
C ARG A 21 -23.32 -9.99 14.66
N PRO A 22 -22.21 -9.68 13.98
CA PRO A 22 -20.94 -10.34 14.28
C PRO A 22 -20.66 -10.14 15.78
N SER A 23 -20.65 -11.25 16.51
CA SER A 23 -20.34 -11.24 17.95
C SER A 23 -18.87 -11.57 18.08
N ILE A 24 -18.09 -10.61 18.59
CA ILE A 24 -16.70 -10.84 18.95
C ILE A 24 -16.70 -11.67 20.23
N THR A 25 -16.09 -12.85 20.18
CA THR A 25 -15.85 -13.69 21.37
C THR A 25 -14.36 -13.83 21.56
N PHE A 26 -13.90 -13.70 22.79
CA PHE A 26 -12.50 -13.92 23.13
C PHE A 26 -12.25 -15.41 23.36
N ALA A 27 -11.05 -15.87 23.03
CA ALA A 27 -10.64 -17.22 23.38
C ALA A 27 -10.57 -17.35 24.92
N GLU A 28 -11.26 -18.34 25.47
CA GLU A 28 -11.29 -18.59 26.92
C GLU A 28 -9.94 -19.12 27.44
N THR A 29 -9.19 -19.81 26.57
CA THR A 29 -7.87 -20.33 26.87
C THR A 29 -6.80 -19.46 26.23
N VAL A 30 -5.86 -18.97 27.04
CA VAL A 30 -4.69 -18.21 26.58
C VAL A 30 -3.47 -19.11 26.70
N HIS A 31 -2.71 -19.26 25.61
CA HIS A 31 -1.41 -19.91 25.64
C HIS A 31 -0.36 -18.90 26.10
N VAL A 32 0.32 -19.20 27.21
CA VAL A 32 1.41 -18.39 27.74
C VAL A 32 2.72 -19.09 27.45
N TYR A 33 3.63 -18.40 26.79
CA TYR A 33 4.99 -18.87 26.54
C TYR A 33 5.94 -18.07 27.42
N SER A 34 6.84 -18.76 28.13
CA SER A 34 7.94 -18.10 28.83
C SER A 34 8.91 -17.54 27.80
N THR A 35 9.13 -16.23 27.82
CA THR A 35 10.15 -15.57 27.00
C THR A 35 11.32 -15.22 27.90
N THR A 36 12.56 -15.50 27.47
CA THR A 36 13.76 -15.08 28.17
C THR A 36 13.78 -13.56 28.28
N ALA A 37 13.98 -13.02 29.48
CA ALA A 37 14.03 -11.59 29.67
C ALA A 37 15.37 -11.03 29.15
N LEU A 38 15.39 -9.80 28.64
CA LEU A 38 16.58 -9.21 28.02
C LEU A 38 17.81 -9.15 28.96
N HIS A 39 17.60 -9.12 30.28
CA HIS A 39 18.67 -9.12 31.28
C HIS A 39 19.31 -10.49 31.52
N ASP A 40 18.63 -11.56 31.09
CA ASP A 40 19.12 -12.94 31.19
C ASP A 40 19.90 -13.36 29.93
N TYR A 41 20.04 -12.47 28.95
CA TYR A 41 20.76 -12.77 27.70
C TYR A 41 22.26 -12.76 27.98
N THR A 42 22.96 -13.74 27.45
CA THR A 42 24.41 -13.71 27.34
C THR A 42 24.86 -12.58 26.41
N ASP A 43 26.10 -12.11 26.55
CA ASP A 43 26.64 -11.07 25.67
C ASP A 43 26.66 -11.51 24.20
N GLU A 44 26.87 -12.81 23.95
CA GLU A 44 26.80 -13.43 22.63
C GLU A 44 25.38 -13.36 22.04
N GLU A 45 24.36 -13.74 22.81
CA GLU A 45 22.96 -13.66 22.39
C GLU A 45 22.53 -12.21 22.15
N TYR A 46 22.94 -11.30 23.04
CA TYR A 46 22.64 -9.88 22.89
C TYR A 46 23.21 -9.31 21.60
N ARG A 47 24.46 -9.65 21.25
CA ARG A 47 25.08 -9.25 19.98
C ARG A 47 24.40 -9.89 18.77
N ALA A 48 23.96 -11.14 18.88
CA ALA A 48 23.26 -11.83 17.80
C ALA A 48 21.84 -11.31 17.56
N CYS A 49 21.22 -10.65 18.55
CA CYS A 49 19.86 -10.11 18.44
C CYS A 49 19.76 -8.82 17.62
N TRP A 50 20.87 -8.10 17.46
CA TRP A 50 20.89 -6.82 16.77
C TRP A 50 21.84 -6.87 15.59
N TYR A 51 21.40 -6.31 14.47
CA TYR A 51 22.29 -6.13 13.32
C TYR A 51 23.47 -5.24 13.69
N SER A 52 24.67 -5.71 13.38
CA SER A 52 25.86 -4.90 13.39
C SER A 52 25.75 -3.74 12.39
N SER A 53 26.55 -2.69 12.57
CA SER A 53 26.58 -1.59 11.63
C SER A 53 26.97 -2.03 10.22
N GLU A 54 27.79 -3.08 10.09
CA GLU A 54 28.20 -3.64 8.80
C GLU A 54 27.04 -4.37 8.11
N GLU A 55 26.29 -5.19 8.84
CA GLU A 55 25.08 -5.85 8.33
C GLU A 55 24.02 -4.83 7.93
N TYR A 56 23.82 -3.79 8.73
CA TYR A 56 22.87 -2.72 8.40
C TYR A 56 23.26 -2.01 7.09
N ASN A 57 24.53 -1.67 6.92
CA ASN A 57 25.03 -1.07 5.67
C ASN A 57 24.88 -2.01 4.47
N LYS A 58 25.00 -3.32 4.69
CA LYS A 58 24.78 -4.33 3.64
C LYS A 58 23.31 -4.37 3.23
N ILE A 59 22.39 -4.45 4.20
CA ILE A 59 20.94 -4.41 3.97
C ILE A 59 20.55 -3.12 3.24
N GLU A 60 21.09 -1.97 3.66
CA GLU A 60 20.82 -0.69 3.02
C GLU A 60 21.27 -0.67 1.54
N LYS A 61 22.46 -1.21 1.24
CA LYS A 61 22.94 -1.33 -0.15
C LYS A 61 22.07 -2.26 -1.00
N GLU A 62 21.63 -3.38 -0.43
CA GLU A 62 20.73 -4.32 -1.11
C GLU A 62 19.37 -3.67 -1.41
N MET A 63 18.80 -2.97 -0.43
CA MET A 63 17.56 -2.20 -0.61
C MET A 63 17.71 -1.11 -1.68
N LEU A 64 18.85 -0.40 -1.72
CA LEU A 64 19.13 0.60 -2.76
C LEU A 64 19.26 -0.03 -4.16
N GLY A 65 19.81 -1.24 -4.25
CA GLY A 65 19.87 -2.00 -5.50
C GLY A 65 18.46 -2.35 -6.03
N GLN A 66 17.63 -2.92 -5.16
CA GLN A 66 16.22 -3.23 -5.47
C GLN A 66 15.43 -1.98 -5.82
N PHE A 67 15.69 -0.88 -5.12
CA PHE A 67 15.09 0.41 -5.40
C PHE A 67 15.42 0.92 -6.80
N LYS A 68 16.68 0.79 -7.22
CA LYS A 68 17.09 1.17 -8.57
C LYS A 68 16.39 0.30 -9.62
N GLN A 69 16.31 -1.00 -9.41
CA GLN A 69 15.56 -1.91 -10.30
C GLN A 69 14.08 -1.51 -10.41
N LEU A 70 13.44 -1.17 -9.28
CA LEU A 70 12.06 -0.65 -9.25
C LEU A 70 11.90 0.60 -10.10
N GLN A 71 12.86 1.54 -9.98
CA GLN A 71 12.83 2.81 -10.69
C GLN A 71 13.06 2.64 -12.20
N ASP A 72 13.93 1.70 -12.57
CA ASP A 72 14.23 1.37 -13.96
C ASP A 72 13.11 0.52 -14.61
N GLY A 73 12.13 0.05 -13.81
CA GLY A 73 11.02 -0.78 -14.28
C GLY A 73 11.44 -2.22 -14.58
N CYS A 74 12.59 -2.65 -14.07
CA CYS A 74 13.05 -4.02 -14.22
C CYS A 74 12.15 -4.95 -13.38
N PRO A 75 11.79 -6.14 -13.91
CA PRO A 75 11.06 -7.14 -13.13
C PRO A 75 11.90 -7.58 -11.92
N PHE A 76 11.22 -7.81 -10.80
CA PHE A 76 11.82 -8.35 -9.59
C PHE A 76 11.97 -9.87 -9.69
N ASP A 77 13.00 -10.40 -9.03
CA ASP A 77 13.06 -11.83 -8.76
C ASP A 77 11.88 -12.22 -7.86
N ALA A 78 11.34 -13.43 -8.02
CA ALA A 78 10.20 -13.94 -7.23
C ALA A 78 10.41 -13.88 -5.70
N ILE A 79 11.67 -13.82 -5.26
CA ILE A 79 12.06 -13.73 -3.84
C ILE A 79 12.03 -12.26 -3.35
N SER A 80 12.23 -11.29 -4.25
CA SER A 80 12.29 -9.88 -3.89
C SER A 80 10.91 -9.23 -3.86
N CYS A 81 10.54 -8.72 -2.69
CA CYS A 81 9.27 -8.04 -2.50
C CYS A 81 9.46 -6.52 -2.69
N SER A 82 8.73 -5.93 -3.64
CA SER A 82 8.71 -4.47 -3.83
C SER A 82 7.95 -3.73 -2.72
N ARG A 83 7.18 -4.45 -1.89
CA ARG A 83 6.30 -3.88 -0.87
C ARG A 83 7.09 -3.24 0.26
N GLY A 84 6.74 -2.00 0.59
CA GLY A 84 7.44 -1.19 1.58
C GLY A 84 8.62 -0.40 0.99
N LEU A 85 9.07 -0.72 -0.23
CA LEU A 85 10.06 0.07 -0.96
C LEU A 85 9.43 1.22 -1.75
N GLU A 86 8.12 1.18 -2.01
CA GLU A 86 7.45 2.17 -2.86
C GLU A 86 7.51 3.57 -2.26
N GLN A 87 7.59 3.69 -0.92
CA GLN A 87 7.69 4.97 -0.25
C GLN A 87 9.02 5.70 -0.54
N TYR A 88 10.06 4.96 -0.92
CA TYR A 88 11.35 5.53 -1.26
C TYR A 88 11.39 6.06 -2.69
N LEU A 89 10.39 5.72 -3.52
CA LEU A 89 10.30 6.26 -4.88
C LEU A 89 10.16 7.77 -4.78
N THR A 90 11.07 8.51 -5.42
CA THR A 90 11.13 9.98 -5.31
C THR A 90 9.76 10.60 -5.59
N VAL A 91 9.02 10.06 -6.57
CA VAL A 91 7.66 10.49 -6.90
C VAL A 91 6.69 10.27 -5.74
N ASN A 92 6.68 9.09 -5.13
CA ASN A 92 5.79 8.75 -4.03
C ASN A 92 6.14 9.50 -2.75
N ALA A 93 7.43 9.65 -2.45
CA ALA A 93 7.92 10.45 -1.33
C ALA A 93 7.47 11.90 -1.48
N SER A 94 7.64 12.48 -2.67
CA SER A 94 7.24 13.85 -2.99
C SER A 94 5.73 14.03 -2.91
N LEU A 95 4.96 13.08 -3.44
CA LEU A 95 3.50 13.09 -3.40
C LEU A 95 2.99 12.97 -1.95
N LYS A 96 3.55 12.06 -1.15
CA LYS A 96 3.23 11.89 0.28
C LYS A 96 3.49 13.19 1.05
N GLN A 97 4.65 13.80 0.83
CA GLN A 97 5.01 15.06 1.47
C GLN A 97 4.09 16.20 1.03
N SER A 98 3.81 16.32 -0.28
CA SER A 98 2.90 17.33 -0.82
C SER A 98 1.48 17.19 -0.25
N ASN A 99 0.95 15.96 -0.20
CA ASN A 99 -0.37 15.69 0.37
C ASN A 99 -0.42 16.00 1.85
N LYS A 100 0.63 15.68 2.62
CA LYS A 100 0.74 16.05 4.03
C LYS A 100 0.73 17.57 4.22
N SER A 101 1.56 18.29 3.47
CA SER A 101 1.61 19.75 3.53
C SER A 101 0.27 20.39 3.13
N LYS A 102 -0.38 19.88 2.09
CA LYS A 102 -1.71 20.34 1.66
C LYS A 102 -2.78 20.10 2.71
N ALA A 103 -2.77 18.92 3.34
CA ALA A 103 -3.72 18.58 4.40
C ALA A 103 -3.50 19.42 5.66
N GLN A 104 -2.25 19.77 5.98
CA GLN A 104 -1.95 20.71 7.06
C GLN A 104 -2.44 22.11 6.72
N GLN A 105 -2.15 22.59 5.50
CA GLN A 105 -2.55 23.92 5.05
C GLN A 105 -4.06 24.10 5.10
N ILE A 106 -4.85 23.15 4.56
CA ILE A 106 -6.31 23.29 4.53
C ILE A 106 -6.93 23.32 5.93
N VAL A 107 -6.33 22.60 6.89
CA VAL A 107 -6.78 22.63 8.29
C VAL A 107 -6.49 23.99 8.91
N LEU A 108 -5.30 24.55 8.68
CA LEU A 108 -4.94 25.88 9.17
C LEU A 108 -5.83 26.96 8.52
N ASP A 109 -6.05 26.89 7.21
CA ASP A 109 -6.93 27.84 6.50
C ASP A 109 -8.36 27.81 7.07
N GLU A 110 -8.90 26.63 7.36
CA GLU A 110 -10.23 26.50 7.97
C GLU A 110 -10.26 26.98 9.42
N GLN A 111 -9.17 26.78 10.18
CA GLN A 111 -9.02 27.31 11.54
C GLN A 111 -8.96 28.85 11.55
N ASP A 112 -8.20 29.45 10.64
CA ASP A 112 -8.11 30.90 10.49
C ASP A 112 -9.49 31.49 10.10
N ARG A 113 -10.20 30.86 9.15
CA ARG A 113 -11.58 31.24 8.78
C ARG A 113 -12.55 31.16 9.97
N GLN A 114 -12.38 30.15 10.82
CA GLN A 114 -13.19 29.96 12.03
C GLN A 114 -12.89 31.02 13.10
N LEU A 115 -11.62 31.41 13.23
CA LEU A 115 -11.18 32.47 14.14
C LEU A 115 -11.75 33.83 13.74
N GLU A 116 -11.76 34.17 12.45
CA GLU A 116 -12.35 35.42 11.94
C GLU A 116 -13.86 35.57 12.23
N VAL A 117 -14.57 34.44 12.33
CA VAL A 117 -16.03 34.40 12.57
C VAL A 117 -16.36 34.07 14.03
N GLU A 118 -15.34 33.92 14.89
CA GLU A 118 -15.47 33.53 16.30
C GLU A 118 -16.31 32.24 16.51
N LYS A 119 -16.21 31.28 15.58
CA LYS A 119 -16.97 30.02 15.63
C LYS A 119 -16.01 28.83 15.64
N ASN A 120 -16.21 27.88 16.55
CA ASN A 120 -15.51 26.60 16.56
C ASN A 120 -16.42 25.49 16.01
N ASP A 121 -16.07 24.93 14.85
CA ASP A 121 -16.82 23.88 14.16
C ASP A 121 -15.89 22.73 13.74
N GLU A 122 -15.81 21.72 14.61
CA GLU A 122 -14.95 20.54 14.41
C GLU A 122 -15.31 19.74 13.15
N ASN A 123 -16.61 19.72 12.78
CA ASN A 123 -17.07 18.99 11.61
C ASN A 123 -16.60 19.65 10.32
N ALA A 124 -16.50 20.98 10.30
CA ALA A 124 -15.99 21.71 9.14
C ALA A 124 -14.49 21.44 8.91
N ILE A 125 -13.69 21.42 9.98
CA ILE A 125 -12.25 21.04 9.92
C ILE A 125 -12.09 19.59 9.43
N SER A 126 -12.88 18.67 10.00
CA SER A 126 -12.87 17.26 9.60
C SER A 126 -13.19 17.10 8.11
N LYS A 127 -14.23 17.79 7.62
CA LYS A 127 -14.61 17.78 6.22
C LYS A 127 -13.50 18.35 5.31
N ALA A 128 -12.92 19.49 5.68
CA ALA A 128 -11.82 20.10 4.93
C ALA A 128 -10.61 19.16 4.79
N TYR A 129 -10.27 18.43 5.85
CA TYR A 129 -9.23 17.40 5.80
C TYR A 129 -9.62 16.19 4.95
N GLN A 130 -10.87 15.73 5.04
CA GLN A 130 -11.40 14.63 4.22
C GLN A 130 -11.34 14.96 2.73
N ASP A 131 -11.62 16.20 2.34
CA ASP A 131 -11.57 16.64 0.95
C ASP A 131 -10.17 16.45 0.32
N VAL A 132 -9.10 16.64 1.10
CA VAL A 132 -7.72 16.40 0.64
C VAL A 132 -7.37 14.91 0.71
N SER A 133 -7.69 14.24 1.82
CA SER A 133 -7.26 12.86 2.09
C SER A 133 -8.05 11.80 1.34
N SER A 134 -9.28 12.09 0.90
CA SER A 134 -10.16 11.17 0.15
C SER A 134 -9.50 10.62 -1.11
N SER A 135 -8.80 11.47 -1.86
CA SER A 135 -8.03 11.10 -3.05
C SER A 135 -6.91 10.09 -2.77
N CYS A 136 -6.26 10.20 -1.60
CA CYS A 136 -5.22 9.29 -1.17
C CYS A 136 -5.80 7.98 -0.66
N HIS A 137 -6.87 8.06 0.13
CA HIS A 137 -7.44 6.92 0.83
C HIS A 137 -8.15 5.96 -0.13
N LEU A 138 -8.91 6.49 -1.08
CA LEU A 138 -9.78 5.65 -1.91
C LEU A 138 -9.07 5.10 -3.13
N LEU A 139 -8.17 5.87 -3.75
CA LEU A 139 -7.52 5.45 -4.98
C LEU A 139 -6.28 4.60 -4.70
N TRP A 140 -5.37 5.06 -3.85
CA TRP A 140 -4.12 4.35 -3.61
C TRP A 140 -4.31 3.10 -2.76
N ALA A 141 -5.06 3.19 -1.65
CA ALA A 141 -5.22 2.03 -0.78
C ALA A 141 -6.03 0.91 -1.46
N ALA A 142 -7.05 1.25 -2.24
CA ALA A 142 -7.84 0.24 -2.97
C ALA A 142 -7.02 -0.42 -4.08
N VAL A 143 -6.27 0.37 -4.87
CA VAL A 143 -5.40 -0.17 -5.93
C VAL A 143 -4.31 -1.06 -5.33
N LEU A 144 -3.63 -0.60 -4.26
CA LEU A 144 -2.61 -1.39 -3.58
C LEU A 144 -3.19 -2.66 -2.96
N GLY A 145 -4.35 -2.57 -2.31
CA GLY A 145 -5.02 -3.72 -1.72
C GLY A 145 -5.44 -4.76 -2.77
N HIS A 146 -5.88 -4.33 -3.95
CA HIS A 146 -6.21 -5.24 -5.04
C HIS A 146 -4.96 -5.92 -5.61
N ARG A 147 -3.85 -5.19 -5.77
CA ARG A 147 -2.57 -5.77 -6.18
C ARG A 147 -2.08 -6.80 -5.15
N ASP A 148 -2.08 -6.43 -3.87
CA ASP A 148 -1.68 -7.32 -2.78
C ASP A 148 -2.56 -8.60 -2.76
N GLN A 149 -3.85 -8.49 -3.07
CA GLN A 149 -4.75 -9.64 -3.21
C GLN A 149 -4.36 -10.55 -4.38
N GLN A 150 -4.00 -9.96 -5.53
CA GLN A 150 -3.55 -10.72 -6.71
C GLN A 150 -2.22 -11.42 -6.46
N ASP A 151 -1.24 -10.72 -5.90
CA ASP A 151 0.08 -11.26 -5.58
C ASP A 151 -0.04 -12.42 -4.59
N ALA A 152 -0.88 -12.28 -3.56
CA ALA A 152 -1.16 -13.35 -2.61
C ALA A 152 -1.85 -14.56 -3.28
N ALA A 153 -2.85 -14.32 -4.13
CA ALA A 153 -3.53 -15.40 -4.84
C ALA A 153 -2.60 -16.18 -5.78
N GLN A 154 -1.68 -15.48 -6.46
CA GLN A 154 -0.66 -16.10 -7.29
C GLN A 154 0.29 -16.97 -6.46
N ALA A 155 0.83 -16.44 -5.35
CA ALA A 155 1.70 -17.19 -4.46
C ALA A 155 1.05 -18.46 -3.88
N TYR A 156 -0.28 -18.45 -3.66
CA TYR A 156 -1.01 -19.65 -3.26
C TYR A 156 -1.13 -20.69 -4.39
N ASN A 157 -1.40 -20.25 -5.62
CA ASN A 157 -1.53 -21.16 -6.76
C ASN A 157 -0.19 -21.80 -7.16
N ASP A 158 0.91 -21.06 -7.06
CA ASP A 158 2.25 -21.55 -7.40
C ASP A 158 2.79 -22.56 -6.34
N GLY A 159 2.24 -22.55 -5.12
CA GLY A 159 2.68 -23.41 -4.01
C GLY A 159 2.19 -24.86 -4.05
N ASP A 160 1.24 -25.21 -4.93
CA ASP A 160 0.67 -26.56 -5.03
C ASP A 160 1.36 -27.44 -6.09
N GLU A 161 2.30 -26.90 -6.89
CA GLU A 161 3.01 -27.67 -7.94
C GLU A 161 4.40 -28.21 -7.52
N ASP A 162 4.93 -27.82 -6.35
CA ASP A 162 6.27 -28.25 -5.88
C ASP A 162 6.29 -29.57 -5.07
N GLU A 163 5.16 -30.26 -4.93
CA GLU A 163 5.10 -31.59 -4.28
C GLU A 163 5.10 -32.76 -5.28
N ILE A 164 5.81 -32.66 -6.42
CA ILE A 164 6.05 -33.82 -7.31
C ILE A 164 7.50 -33.86 -7.83
N LEU A 165 8.24 -34.85 -7.27
CA LEU A 165 9.43 -35.54 -7.79
C LEU A 165 10.79 -34.80 -7.79
N VAL A 166 11.53 -34.96 -6.68
CA VAL A 166 13.00 -35.09 -6.73
C VAL A 166 13.39 -36.53 -6.44
N ALA A 167 13.17 -37.40 -7.43
CA ALA A 167 13.93 -38.63 -7.57
C ALA A 167 14.52 -38.67 -8.99
N GLU A 168 15.83 -38.42 -9.01
CA GLU A 168 16.80 -38.86 -10.01
C GLU A 168 16.76 -38.30 -11.45
N SER A 169 17.85 -37.57 -11.72
CA SER A 169 18.76 -37.81 -12.85
C SER A 169 18.54 -37.08 -14.18
N SER A 170 19.59 -36.30 -14.49
CA SER A 170 20.25 -36.18 -15.80
C SER A 170 19.75 -35.11 -16.78
N ASN A 171 20.61 -34.07 -16.92
CA ASN A 171 20.96 -33.33 -18.14
C ASN A 171 20.00 -33.41 -19.33
N SER A 172 19.31 -32.31 -19.63
CA SER A 172 19.12 -31.92 -21.03
C SER A 172 19.01 -30.40 -21.19
N THR A 173 19.88 -29.88 -22.05
CA THR A 173 19.87 -28.53 -22.59
C THR A 173 18.62 -28.35 -23.45
N LEU A 174 17.77 -27.38 -23.12
CA LEU A 174 16.68 -26.97 -24.02
C LEU A 174 16.46 -25.45 -23.95
N ASP A 175 16.90 -24.85 -25.06
CA ASP A 175 16.56 -23.55 -25.62
C ASP A 175 15.03 -23.32 -25.63
N LYS A 176 14.58 -22.20 -25.05
CA LYS A 176 13.22 -21.70 -25.19
C LYS A 176 13.22 -20.18 -25.34
N SER A 177 13.25 -19.76 -26.61
CA SER A 177 12.61 -18.54 -27.09
C SER A 177 11.13 -18.54 -26.68
N LEU A 178 10.74 -17.58 -25.84
CA LEU A 178 9.34 -17.25 -25.54
C LEU A 178 9.15 -15.76 -25.82
N ASP A 179 8.88 -15.43 -27.08
CA ASP A 179 8.28 -14.17 -27.49
C ASP A 179 6.79 -14.20 -27.13
N GLY A 180 6.46 -13.72 -25.93
CA GLY A 180 5.10 -13.34 -25.55
C GLY A 180 5.08 -11.84 -25.24
N PRO A 181 4.10 -11.05 -25.72
CA PRO A 181 4.03 -9.63 -25.37
C PRO A 181 3.77 -9.51 -23.86
N GLU A 182 4.75 -8.98 -23.13
CA GLU A 182 4.61 -8.64 -21.72
C GLU A 182 3.37 -7.74 -21.53
N PRO A 183 2.56 -7.96 -20.48
CA PRO A 183 1.51 -7.03 -20.13
C PRO A 183 2.17 -5.73 -19.68
N LEU A 184 2.12 -4.71 -20.55
CA LEU A 184 2.48 -3.35 -20.21
C LEU A 184 1.63 -2.91 -19.01
N ILE A 185 2.23 -2.93 -17.82
CA ILE A 185 1.65 -2.31 -16.63
C ILE A 185 1.44 -0.84 -17.02
N PRO A 186 0.20 -0.32 -17.04
CA PRO A 186 -0.01 1.08 -17.32
C PRO A 186 0.61 1.86 -16.16
N LEU A 187 1.83 2.35 -16.37
CA LEU A 187 2.37 3.49 -15.65
C LEU A 187 1.28 4.55 -15.73
N LEU A 188 0.50 4.68 -14.65
CA LEU A 188 -0.52 5.70 -14.52
C LEU A 188 0.20 7.04 -14.70
N LYS A 189 0.17 7.58 -15.92
CA LYS A 189 0.47 8.98 -16.18
C LYS A 189 -0.68 9.74 -15.52
N VAL A 190 -0.54 10.00 -14.22
CA VAL A 190 -1.42 10.90 -13.49
C VAL A 190 -1.13 12.29 -14.04
N VAL A 191 -1.90 12.70 -15.04
CA VAL A 191 -1.91 14.09 -15.52
C VAL A 191 -2.64 14.89 -14.44
N VAL A 192 -1.89 15.48 -13.52
CA VAL A 192 -2.43 16.42 -12.55
C VAL A 192 -2.74 17.71 -13.29
N GLY A 193 -4.01 17.87 -13.69
CA GLY A 193 -4.51 19.14 -14.23
C GLY A 193 -4.58 20.16 -13.10
N VAL A 194 -3.67 21.13 -13.09
CA VAL A 194 -3.76 22.29 -12.21
C VAL A 194 -4.57 23.35 -12.95
N GLU A 195 -5.81 23.58 -12.54
CA GLU A 195 -6.62 24.67 -13.08
C GLU A 195 -6.08 26.00 -12.54
N SER A 196 -5.58 26.85 -13.44
CA SER A 196 -5.18 28.20 -13.11
C SER A 196 -6.43 29.08 -12.93
N PRO A 197 -6.46 29.99 -11.94
CA PRO A 197 -7.62 30.86 -11.67
C PRO A 197 -8.01 31.81 -12.82
N HIS A 198 -7.26 31.82 -13.93
CA HIS A 198 -7.53 32.64 -15.12
C HIS A 198 -8.16 31.85 -16.27
N GLY A 199 -8.76 30.69 -16.02
CA GLY A 199 -9.56 29.95 -17.01
C GLY A 199 -8.77 29.32 -18.18
N SER A 200 -7.44 29.33 -18.12
CA SER A 200 -6.59 28.72 -19.14
C SER A 200 -6.18 27.31 -18.70
N ARG A 201 -6.63 26.30 -19.45
CA ARG A 201 -6.18 24.90 -19.29
C ARG A 201 -4.80 24.76 -19.91
N VAL A 202 -3.76 24.70 -19.07
CA VAL A 202 -2.40 24.38 -19.52
C VAL A 202 -2.14 22.92 -19.20
N ALA A 203 -2.04 22.09 -20.23
CA ALA A 203 -1.54 20.72 -20.08
C ALA A 203 -0.02 20.77 -19.90
N LEU A 204 0.45 20.76 -18.65
CA LEU A 204 1.88 20.60 -18.36
C LEU A 204 2.25 19.12 -18.48
N VAL A 205 2.78 18.74 -19.64
CA VAL A 205 3.59 17.52 -19.75
C VAL A 205 4.95 17.85 -19.14
N SER A 206 5.06 17.73 -17.82
CA SER A 206 6.32 17.94 -17.12
C SER A 206 7.26 16.75 -17.39
N SER A 207 7.98 16.83 -18.51
CA SER A 207 9.21 16.06 -18.73
C SER A 207 10.40 16.92 -18.28
N GLN A 208 10.43 17.30 -17.00
CA GLN A 208 11.64 17.86 -16.40
C GLN A 208 12.38 16.74 -15.69
N MET A 209 13.40 16.21 -16.36
CA MET A 209 14.54 15.63 -15.66
C MET A 209 15.11 16.72 -14.75
N LEU A 210 14.83 16.63 -13.45
CA LEU A 210 15.51 17.49 -12.47
C LEU A 210 16.98 17.06 -12.40
N PRO A 211 17.94 18.00 -12.42
CA PRO A 211 19.34 17.66 -12.24
C PRO A 211 19.54 17.02 -10.86
N LEU A 212 20.08 15.80 -10.87
CA LEU A 212 20.51 15.01 -9.70
C LEU A 212 21.67 15.70 -8.95
N ASN A 213 21.39 16.83 -8.32
CA ASN A 213 22.36 17.52 -7.46
C ASN A 213 21.69 18.09 -6.21
N MET A 214 20.90 17.26 -5.52
CA MET A 214 20.49 17.55 -4.15
C MET A 214 21.55 16.97 -3.20
N LYS A 215 22.46 17.83 -2.75
CA LYS A 215 23.25 17.60 -1.53
C LYS A 215 22.27 17.64 -0.35
N TYR A 216 21.97 16.49 0.23
CA TYR A 216 21.23 16.45 1.49
C TYR A 216 22.10 17.07 2.60
N PRO A 217 21.62 18.09 3.33
CA PRO A 217 22.30 18.53 4.55
C PRO A 217 22.21 17.41 5.58
N PHE A 218 23.35 16.87 5.96
CA PHE A 218 23.51 15.93 7.06
C PHE A 218 23.02 16.59 8.35
N ILE A 219 21.82 16.25 8.81
CA ILE A 219 21.29 16.73 10.09
C ILE A 219 22.08 15.98 11.18
N GLY A 220 23.13 16.65 11.69
CA GLY A 220 23.91 16.15 12.80
C GLY A 220 23.03 15.93 14.03
N ARG A 221 23.02 14.70 14.54
CA ARG A 221 22.47 14.38 15.87
C ARG A 221 23.18 15.27 16.89
N ARG A 222 22.42 16.11 17.60
CA ARG A 222 22.93 16.77 18.81
C ARG A 222 23.21 15.70 19.85
N LYS A 223 24.43 15.72 20.40
CA LYS A 223 24.81 14.98 21.61
C LYS A 223 24.20 15.64 22.84
#